data_AF-A0A4V2JQJ9-F1
#
_entry.id   AF-A0A4V2JQJ9-F1
#
_cell.length_a   1.000
_cell.length_b   1.000
_cell.length_c   1.000
_cell.angle_alpha   90.00
_cell.angle_beta   90.00
_cell.angle_gamma   90.00
#
_symmetry.space_group_name_H-M   'P 1'
#
loop_
_entity.id
_entity.type
_entity.pdbx_description
1 polymer ?
#
loop_
_entity_poly.entity_id
_entity_poly.type
_entity_poly.pdbx_seq_one_letter_code
_entity_poly.pdbx_strand_id
1 'polypeptide(L)'
;MFLKELFERNLNSLRDIALKNALSKIKINTKYQLIEAEDKLNINLKDRSTNALLYQNPLTELNSLLNTYNDKYFLYPVLYFYGFGNGILFKALLQNKN
;
A
#
# COMPACT_ATOMS: atom_id res chain seq x y z
N MET A 1 -10.88 -2.49 16.95
CA MET A 1 -10.73 -3.96 17.04
C MET A 1 -10.21 -4.54 15.72
N PHE A 2 -10.89 -4.31 14.59
CA PHE A 2 -10.55 -4.83 13.25
C PHE A 2 -9.12 -4.50 12.71
N LEU A 3 -8.65 -3.25 12.84
CA LEU A 3 -7.33 -2.83 12.32
C LEU A 3 -6.15 -3.52 13.02
N LYS A 4 -6.28 -3.79 14.33
CA LYS A 4 -5.24 -4.47 15.11
C LYS A 4 -5.13 -5.94 14.70
N GLU A 5 -6.25 -6.62 14.54
CA GLU A 5 -6.29 -8.01 14.07
C GLU A 5 -5.74 -8.15 12.65
N LEU A 6 -6.08 -7.21 11.76
CA LEU A 6 -5.54 -7.17 10.40
C LEU A 6 -4.01 -6.99 10.40
N PHE A 7 -3.49 -6.09 11.23
CA PHE A 7 -2.05 -5.87 11.37
C PHE A 7 -1.34 -7.14 11.84
N GLU A 8 -1.82 -7.78 12.92
CA GLU A 8 -1.21 -9.01 13.43
C GLU A 8 -1.28 -10.16 12.43
N ARG A 9 -2.39 -10.31 11.70
CA ARG A 9 -2.52 -11.31 10.64
C ARG A 9 -1.49 -11.08 9.53
N ASN A 10 -1.35 -9.83 9.09
CA ASN A 10 -0.37 -9.48 8.05
C ASN A 10 1.07 -9.69 8.56
N LEU A 11 1.38 -9.29 9.79
CA LEU A 11 2.69 -9.48 10.42
C LEU A 11 3.05 -10.97 10.53
N ASN A 12 2.07 -11.82 10.86
CA ASN A 12 2.27 -13.27 10.95
C ASN A 12 2.42 -13.97 9.59
N SER A 13 1.97 -13.35 8.50
CA SER A 13 2.16 -13.87 7.14
C SER A 13 3.56 -13.65 6.58
N LEU A 14 4.38 -12.80 7.20
CA LEU A 14 5.74 -12.53 6.75
C LEU A 14 6.66 -13.73 7.01
N ARG A 15 7.30 -14.21 5.94
CA ARG A 15 8.33 -15.28 6.01
C ARG A 15 9.69 -14.74 6.45
N ASP A 16 9.97 -13.47 6.16
CA ASP A 16 11.20 -12.80 6.58
C ASP A 16 11.15 -12.47 8.07
N ILE A 17 11.93 -13.21 8.87
CA ILE A 17 12.00 -13.08 10.32
C ILE A 17 12.58 -11.73 10.74
N ALA A 18 13.58 -11.21 10.02
CA ALA A 18 14.22 -9.94 10.35
C ALA A 18 13.23 -8.79 10.13
N LEU A 19 12.53 -8.79 8.99
CA LEU A 19 11.48 -7.82 8.70
C LEU A 19 10.32 -7.91 9.69
N LYS A 20 9.84 -9.13 9.98
CA LYS A 20 8.78 -9.34 10.98
C LYS A 20 9.16 -8.77 12.34
N ASN A 21 10.40 -9.02 12.80
CA ASN A 21 10.91 -8.49 14.07
C ASN A 21 11.12 -6.97 14.05
N ALA A 22 11.45 -6.39 12.91
CA ALA A 22 11.57 -4.94 12.76
C ALA A 22 10.19 -4.27 12.85
N LEU A 23 9.19 -4.81 12.14
CA LEU A 23 7.83 -4.26 12.11
C LEU A 23 7.08 -4.45 13.44
N SER A 24 7.30 -5.57 14.15
CA SER A 24 6.65 -5.82 15.45
C SER A 24 7.06 -4.83 16.56
N LYS A 25 8.22 -4.19 16.41
CA LYS A 25 8.70 -3.15 17.33
C LYS A 25 8.03 -1.79 17.12
N ILE A 26 7.32 -1.60 15.99
CA ILE A 26 6.61 -0.35 15.69
C ILE A 26 5.31 -0.33 16.50
N LYS A 27 5.33 0.37 17.64
CA LYS A 27 4.17 0.45 18.54
C LYS A 27 3.21 1.59 18.20
N ILE A 28 3.74 2.68 17.63
CA ILE A 28 2.98 3.91 17.37
C ILE A 28 3.43 4.49 16.04
N ASN A 29 2.48 4.84 15.17
CA ASN A 29 2.75 5.65 14.00
C ASN A 29 2.67 7.14 14.38
N THR A 30 3.80 7.84 14.35
CA THR A 30 3.90 9.26 14.69
C THR A 30 4.00 10.16 13.47
N LYS A 31 4.35 9.61 12.29
CA LYS A 31 4.66 10.41 11.10
C LYS A 31 3.47 10.61 10.18
N TYR A 32 2.65 9.58 9.99
CA TYR A 32 1.55 9.62 9.03
C TYR A 32 0.19 9.47 9.70
N GLN A 33 -0.81 10.08 9.11
CA GLN A 33 -2.22 9.86 9.39
C GLN A 33 -2.82 9.08 8.22
N LEU A 34 -3.60 8.03 8.54
CA LEU A 34 -4.43 7.36 7.56
C LEU A 34 -5.65 8.24 7.27
N ILE A 35 -5.86 8.58 6.01
CA ILE A 35 -7.08 9.22 5.55
C ILE A 35 -7.99 8.11 5.04
N GLU A 36 -8.98 7.76 5.86
CA GLU A 36 -10.01 6.79 5.49
C GLU A 36 -10.96 7.41 4.47
N ALA A 37 -11.35 6.61 3.49
CA ALA A 37 -12.37 6.94 2.52
C ALA A 37 -13.46 5.86 2.59
N GLU A 38 -14.67 6.19 2.16
CA GLU A 38 -15.75 5.20 2.03
C GLU A 38 -15.33 4.04 1.11
N ASP A 39 -14.62 4.37 0.03
CA ASP A 39 -13.97 3.40 -0.83
C ASP A 39 -12.56 3.06 -0.33
N LYS A 40 -12.32 1.77 -0.08
CA LYS A 40 -11.02 1.21 0.33
C LYS A 40 -9.93 1.42 -0.72
N LEU A 41 -10.28 1.67 -1.99
CA LEU A 41 -9.34 2.01 -3.05
C LEU A 41 -8.86 3.46 -2.97
N ASN A 42 -9.58 4.32 -2.26
CA ASN A 42 -9.30 5.76 -2.17
C ASN A 42 -8.60 6.14 -0.85
N ILE A 43 -8.00 5.18 -0.16
CA ILE A 43 -7.24 5.43 1.07
C ILE A 43 -5.98 6.24 0.75
N ASN A 44 -5.70 7.26 1.56
CA ASN A 44 -4.52 8.10 1.42
C ASN A 44 -3.73 8.18 2.72
N LEU A 45 -2.48 8.64 2.64
CA LEU A 45 -1.62 8.92 3.77
C LEU A 45 -1.30 10.41 3.81
N LYS A 46 -1.45 11.03 4.97
CA LYS A 46 -1.09 12.43 5.21
C LYS A 46 0.10 12.50 6.13
N ASP A 47 1.15 13.19 5.73
CA ASP A 47 2.27 13.51 6.62
C ASP A 47 1.78 14.49 7.69
N ARG A 48 1.98 14.15 8.96
CA ARG A 48 1.50 14.95 10.11
C ARG A 48 2.31 16.23 10.30
N SER A 49 3.57 16.26 9.85
CA SER A 49 4.47 17.41 10.01
C SER A 49 4.24 18.47 8.94
N THR A 50 4.05 18.04 7.69
CA THR A 50 3.90 18.96 6.54
C THR A 50 2.45 19.12 6.09
N ASN A 51 1.53 18.29 6.59
CA ASN A 51 0.17 18.14 6.07
C ASN A 51 0.10 17.68 4.60
N ALA A 52 1.21 17.29 3.98
CA ALA A 52 1.23 16.82 2.61
C ALA A 52 0.50 15.47 2.48
N LEU A 53 -0.30 15.32 1.43
CA LEU A 53 -0.89 14.03 1.05
C LEU A 53 0.09 13.26 0.18
N LEU A 54 0.09 11.93 0.33
CA LEU A 54 0.88 11.04 -0.51
C LEU A 54 0.42 11.08 -1.97
N TYR A 55 -0.90 11.15 -2.18
CA TYR A 55 -1.54 11.28 -3.50
C TYR A 55 -2.43 12.53 -3.52
N GLN A 56 -2.54 13.19 -4.66
CA GLN A 56 -3.50 14.28 -4.83
C GLN A 56 -4.90 13.71 -5.09
N ASN A 57 -4.99 12.67 -5.92
CA ASN A 57 -6.23 11.93 -6.18
C ASN A 57 -5.93 10.42 -6.25
N PRO A 58 -6.02 9.70 -5.12
CA PRO A 58 -5.58 8.30 -5.04
C PRO A 58 -6.21 7.39 -6.11
N LEU A 59 -7.51 7.53 -6.35
CA LEU A 59 -8.23 6.67 -7.29
C LEU A 59 -7.85 6.98 -8.75
N THR A 60 -7.75 8.25 -9.12
CA THR A 60 -7.31 8.64 -10.47
C THR A 60 -5.88 8.20 -10.73
N GLU A 61 -4.97 8.41 -9.77
CA GLU A 61 -3.57 8.01 -9.90
C GLU A 61 -3.42 6.48 -9.96
N LEU A 62 -4.16 5.73 -9.15
CA LEU A 62 -4.20 4.27 -9.21
C LEU A 62 -4.65 3.78 -10.60
N ASN A 63 -5.76 4.31 -11.12
CA ASN A 63 -6.27 3.91 -12.43
C ASN A 63 -5.28 4.25 -13.55
N SER A 64 -4.65 5.43 -13.50
CA SER A 64 -3.61 5.81 -14.47
C SER A 64 -2.42 4.87 -14.44
N LEU A 65 -1.97 4.45 -13.26
CA LEU A 65 -0.88 3.48 -13.11
C LEU A 65 -1.29 2.11 -13.65
N LEU A 66 -2.46 1.61 -13.27
CA LEU A 66 -2.97 0.31 -13.75
C LEU A 66 -3.09 0.26 -15.27
N ASN A 67 -3.60 1.32 -15.90
CA ASN A 67 -3.65 1.43 -17.36
C ASN A 67 -2.24 1.40 -17.96
N THR A 68 -1.29 2.13 -17.38
CA THR A 68 0.10 2.11 -17.83
C THR A 68 0.71 0.71 -17.73
N TYR A 69 0.43 -0.03 -16.66
CA TYR A 69 0.90 -1.41 -16.50
C TYR A 69 0.26 -2.38 -17.50
N ASN A 70 -1.05 -2.30 -17.69
CA ASN A 70 -1.76 -3.13 -18.67
C ASN A 70 -1.30 -2.84 -20.11
N ASP A 71 -1.04 -1.58 -20.44
CA ASP A 71 -0.66 -1.21 -21.81
C ASP A 71 0.80 -1.56 -22.11
N LYS A 72 1.72 -1.35 -21.16
CA LYS A 72 3.17 -1.41 -21.42
C LYS A 72 3.86 -2.66 -20.87
N TYR A 73 3.32 -3.24 -19.81
CA TYR A 73 4.04 -4.23 -18.99
C TYR A 73 3.25 -5.52 -18.76
N PHE A 74 2.12 -5.72 -19.45
CA PHE A 74 1.24 -6.87 -19.23
C PHE A 74 1.92 -8.23 -19.38
N LEU A 75 2.88 -8.36 -20.32
CA LEU A 75 3.62 -9.60 -20.56
C LEU A 75 4.95 -9.69 -19.79
N TYR A 76 5.25 -8.73 -18.92
CA TYR A 76 6.51 -8.72 -18.20
C TYR A 76 6.41 -9.66 -17.00
N PRO A 77 7.29 -10.68 -16.90
CA PRO A 77 7.20 -11.68 -15.84
C PRO A 77 7.60 -11.13 -14.46
N VAL A 78 8.30 -9.98 -14.42
CA VAL A 78 8.81 -9.36 -13.20
C VAL A 78 8.63 -7.85 -13.29
N LEU A 79 8.18 -7.23 -12.19
CA LEU A 79 8.04 -5.78 -12.04
C LEU A 79 8.89 -5.29 -10.87
N TYR A 80 9.67 -4.24 -11.10
CA TYR A 80 10.44 -3.55 -10.06
C TYR A 80 9.75 -2.25 -9.66
N PHE A 81 9.66 -1.99 -8.36
CA PHE A 81 8.96 -0.82 -7.82
C PHE A 81 9.89 0.00 -6.93
N TYR A 82 9.84 1.31 -7.13
CA TYR A 82 10.55 2.28 -6.29
C TYR A 82 9.56 2.85 -5.28
N GLY A 83 9.51 2.22 -4.10
CA GLY A 83 8.59 2.58 -3.03
C GLY A 83 7.29 1.79 -3.05
N PHE A 84 6.64 1.73 -1.88
CA PHE A 84 5.45 0.90 -1.64
C PHE A 84 4.13 1.69 -1.62
N GLY A 85 4.20 3.00 -1.38
CA GLY A 85 3.01 3.86 -1.29
C GLY A 85 2.02 3.39 -0.22
N ASN A 86 0.72 3.42 -0.54
CA ASN A 86 -0.35 2.86 0.30
C ASN A 86 -0.59 1.35 0.07
N GLY A 87 0.18 0.68 -0.79
CA GLY A 87 0.08 -0.76 -1.07
C GLY A 87 -1.08 -1.19 -1.98
N ILE A 88 -2.00 -0.29 -2.37
CA ILE A 88 -3.21 -0.65 -3.14
C ILE A 88 -2.86 -1.09 -4.57
N LEU A 89 -1.91 -0.41 -5.21
CA LEU A 89 -1.42 -0.79 -6.55
C LEU A 89 -0.98 -2.25 -6.58
N PHE A 90 -0.15 -2.68 -5.62
CA PHE A 90 0.35 -4.05 -5.54
C PHE A 90 -0.79 -5.05 -5.37
N LYS A 91 -1.76 -4.73 -4.51
CA LYS A 91 -2.93 -5.57 -4.33
C LYS A 91 -3.74 -5.71 -5.62
N ALA A 92 -3.92 -4.64 -6.37
CA ALA A 92 -4.64 -4.66 -7.64
C ALA A 92 -3.87 -5.45 -8.72
N LEU A 93 -2.56 -5.26 -8.84
CA LEU A 93 -1.73 -6.01 -9.79
C LEU A 93 -1.72 -7.52 -9.49
N LEU A 94 -1.67 -7.91 -8.21
CA LEU A 94 -1.70 -9.32 -7.79
C LEU A 94 -3.07 -9.99 -7.94
N GLN A 95 -4.15 -9.23 -8.20
CA GLN A 95 -5.45 -9.80 -8.55
C GLN A 95 -5.52 -10.23 -10.02
N ASN A 96 -4.54 -9.86 -10.84
CA ASN A 96 -4.43 -10.35 -12.20
C ASN A 96 -4.28 -11.89 -12.17
N LYS A 97 -5.20 -12.59 -12.84
CA LYS A 97 -5.29 -14.06 -12.81
C LYS A 97 -4.41 -14.75 -13.86
N ASN A 98 -3.73 -13.97 -14.69
CA ASN A 98 -2.86 -14.50 -15.74
C ASN A 98 -1.54 -15.02 -15.19
#